data_AF-A0A2V1CJI9-F1
#
_entry.id   AF-A0A2V1CJI9-F1
#
_cell.length_a   1.000
_cell.length_b   1.000
_cell.length_c   1.000
_cell.angle_alpha   90.00
_cell.angle_beta   90.00
_cell.angle_gamma   90.00
#
_symmetry.space_group_name_H-M   'P 1'
#
loop_
_entity.id
_entity.type
_entity.pdbx_description
1 polymer ?
#
loop_
_entity_poly.entity_id
_entity_poly.type
_entity_poly.pdbx_seq_one_letter_code
_entity_poly.pdbx_strand_id
1 'polypeptide(L)'
;MGAKAQTTLELLDRYCESGPSSGQHDLIRSAQTLVDIVNSISINVTERQPLSPASRAEAAKALISILSTVVRDRNHDAYQNSTWPRRRPHGELSIDRNLYERLIGTTSRTSPAGGNFVIKALQDLPEARHFVEELEEILAMLDTIGWGPAPQAYREKLGALISQLKGSGLSMSSGKRPAGSLDRKVKRMK
;
A
#
# COMPACT_ATOMS: atom_id res chain seq x y z
N MET A 1 5.51 6.66 -12.99
CA MET A 1 4.12 6.21 -12.71
C MET A 1 3.42 7.02 -11.62
N GLY A 2 4.14 7.65 -10.68
CA GLY A 2 3.54 8.56 -9.69
C GLY A 2 2.70 9.70 -10.27
N ALA A 3 3.06 10.22 -11.46
CA ALA A 3 2.31 11.27 -12.15
C ALA A 3 0.82 10.92 -12.40
N LYS A 4 0.49 9.64 -12.66
CA LYS A 4 -0.90 9.22 -12.85
C LYS A 4 -1.69 9.30 -11.54
N ALA A 5 -1.08 8.91 -10.42
CA ALA A 5 -1.74 9.00 -9.12
C ALA A 5 -1.93 10.46 -8.68
N GLN A 6 -0.93 11.31 -8.91
CA GLN A 6 -1.05 12.76 -8.68
C GLN A 6 -2.17 13.36 -9.53
N THR A 7 -2.22 13.02 -10.83
CA THR A 7 -3.31 13.46 -11.72
C THR A 7 -4.68 13.02 -11.19
N THR A 8 -4.81 11.77 -10.73
CA THR A 8 -6.07 11.29 -10.13
C THR A 8 -6.47 12.11 -8.91
N LEU A 9 -5.52 12.46 -8.04
CA LEU A 9 -5.78 13.27 -6.86
C LEU A 9 -6.15 14.72 -7.22
N GLU A 10 -5.47 15.33 -8.19
CA GLU A 10 -5.82 16.66 -8.69
C GLU A 10 -7.22 16.70 -9.31
N LEU A 11 -7.60 15.64 -10.04
CA LEU A 11 -8.93 15.52 -10.61
C LEU A 11 -10.01 15.34 -9.53
N LEU A 12 -9.69 14.61 -8.45
CA LEU A 12 -10.55 14.52 -7.27
C LEU A 12 -10.70 15.90 -6.61
N ASP A 13 -9.61 16.63 -6.41
CA ASP A 13 -9.65 17.96 -5.79
C ASP A 13 -10.54 18.91 -6.61
N ARG A 14 -10.39 18.94 -7.94
CA ARG A 14 -11.27 19.71 -8.84
C ARG A 14 -12.74 19.27 -8.75
N TYR A 15 -12.99 17.96 -8.63
CA TYR A 15 -14.35 17.44 -8.44
C TYR A 15 -14.94 17.86 -7.10
N CYS A 16 -14.16 17.88 -6.03
CA CYS A 16 -14.62 18.36 -4.74
C CYS A 16 -14.95 19.86 -4.79
N GLU A 17 -14.17 20.65 -5.52
CA GLU A 17 -14.37 22.10 -5.68
C GLU A 17 -15.59 22.46 -6.54
N SER A 18 -15.70 21.85 -7.72
CA SER A 18 -16.63 22.27 -8.79
C SER A 18 -17.73 21.24 -9.13
N GLY A 19 -17.68 20.09 -8.47
CA GLY A 19 -18.68 19.04 -8.60
C GLY A 19 -18.65 18.30 -9.93
N PRO A 20 -19.76 17.65 -10.32
CA PRO A 20 -19.83 16.84 -11.53
C PRO A 20 -19.51 17.57 -12.84
N SER A 21 -19.49 18.91 -12.82
CA SER A 21 -19.12 19.73 -13.98
C SER A 21 -17.65 19.55 -14.39
N SER A 22 -16.75 19.18 -13.48
CA SER A 22 -15.35 18.84 -13.79
C SER A 22 -15.13 17.38 -14.20
N GLY A 23 -16.20 16.62 -14.38
CA GLY A 23 -16.15 15.22 -14.83
C GLY A 23 -16.53 14.22 -13.74
N GLN A 24 -16.25 12.94 -14.01
CA GLN A 24 -16.57 11.83 -13.10
C GLN A 24 -15.33 11.40 -12.32
N HIS A 25 -14.91 12.23 -11.37
CA HIS A 25 -13.72 12.02 -10.55
C HIS A 25 -14.05 12.04 -9.05
N ASP A 26 -15.25 11.55 -8.70
CA ASP A 26 -15.65 11.41 -7.31
C ASP A 26 -14.69 10.53 -6.51
N LEU A 27 -14.80 10.59 -5.19
CA LEU A 27 -13.92 9.87 -4.28
C LEU A 27 -13.89 8.37 -4.56
N ILE A 28 -15.04 7.78 -4.88
CA ILE A 28 -15.19 6.35 -5.13
C ILE A 28 -14.38 5.95 -6.37
N ARG A 29 -14.55 6.67 -7.47
CA ARG A 29 -13.85 6.42 -8.73
C ARG A 29 -12.36 6.72 -8.63
N SER A 30 -12.00 7.78 -7.92
CA SER A 30 -10.61 8.14 -7.68
C SER A 30 -9.89 7.09 -6.84
N ALA A 31 -10.55 6.55 -5.80
CA ALA A 31 -10.02 5.43 -5.01
C ALA A 31 -9.82 4.17 -5.86
N GLN A 32 -10.79 3.81 -6.69
CA GLN A 32 -10.66 2.66 -7.60
C GLN A 32 -9.48 2.87 -8.57
N THR A 33 -9.36 4.07 -9.14
CA THR A 33 -8.26 4.41 -10.06
C THR A 33 -6.90 4.30 -9.37
N LEU A 34 -6.77 4.72 -8.10
CA LEU A 34 -5.54 4.55 -7.34
C LEU A 34 -5.21 3.08 -7.10
N VAL A 35 -6.19 2.25 -6.79
CA VAL A 35 -6.01 0.80 -6.67
C VAL A 35 -5.55 0.19 -8.00
N ASP A 36 -6.15 0.58 -9.12
CA ASP A 36 -5.77 0.10 -10.44
C ASP A 36 -4.34 0.52 -10.81
N ILE A 37 -3.92 1.73 -10.42
CA ILE A 37 -2.54 2.21 -10.59
C ILE A 37 -1.58 1.35 -9.75
N VAL A 38 -1.88 1.10 -8.48
CA VAL A 38 -1.04 0.26 -7.60
C VAL A 38 -0.93 -1.16 -8.15
N ASN A 39 -2.05 -1.76 -8.57
CA ASN A 39 -2.07 -3.08 -9.19
C ASN A 39 -1.27 -3.11 -10.49
N SER A 40 -1.38 -2.08 -11.32
CA SER A 40 -0.59 -1.96 -12.56
C SER A 40 0.90 -1.86 -12.26
N ILE A 41 1.30 -1.12 -11.22
CA ILE A 41 2.71 -1.06 -10.80
C ILE A 41 3.16 -2.46 -10.35
N SER A 42 2.38 -3.13 -9.50
CA SER A 42 2.69 -4.48 -9.02
C SER A 42 2.89 -5.47 -10.17
N ILE A 43 1.94 -5.55 -11.10
CA ILE A 43 2.00 -6.43 -12.27
C ILE A 43 3.21 -6.08 -13.15
N ASN A 44 3.47 -4.80 -13.38
CA ASN A 44 4.63 -4.39 -14.17
C ASN A 44 5.95 -4.80 -13.50
N VAL A 45 6.00 -4.81 -12.16
CA VAL A 45 7.17 -5.22 -11.40
C VAL A 45 7.39 -6.73 -11.42
N THR A 46 6.31 -7.52 -11.33
CA THR A 46 6.40 -8.97 -11.15
C THR A 46 6.33 -9.76 -12.45
N GLU A 47 5.56 -9.29 -13.44
CA GLU A 47 5.21 -10.08 -14.63
C GLU A 47 5.85 -9.58 -15.93
N ARG A 48 6.26 -8.32 -16.01
CA ARG A 48 6.98 -7.82 -17.19
C ARG A 48 8.47 -8.17 -17.08
N GLN A 49 9.14 -8.19 -18.24
CA GLN A 49 10.59 -8.46 -18.38
C GLN A 49 11.40 -7.85 -17.23
N PRO A 50 12.48 -8.51 -16.76
CA PRO A 50 13.20 -8.10 -15.56
C PRO A 50 13.56 -6.61 -15.62
N LEU A 51 12.89 -5.84 -14.76
CA LEU A 51 13.12 -4.40 -14.65
C LEU A 51 14.53 -4.16 -14.14
N SER A 52 15.15 -3.08 -14.63
CA SER A 52 16.40 -2.61 -14.05
C SER A 52 16.19 -2.28 -12.56
N PRO A 53 17.22 -2.44 -11.71
CA PRO A 53 17.14 -2.04 -10.30
C PRO A 53 16.69 -0.58 -10.11
N ALA A 54 17.11 0.32 -11.01
CA ALA A 54 16.68 1.72 -11.00
C ALA A 54 15.17 1.86 -11.25
N SER A 55 14.62 1.11 -12.21
CA SER A 55 13.18 1.11 -12.49
C SER A 55 12.35 0.54 -11.33
N ARG A 56 12.89 -0.46 -10.62
CA ARG A 56 12.25 -1.01 -9.40
C ARG A 56 12.30 -0.04 -8.24
N ALA A 57 13.41 0.69 -8.07
CA ALA A 57 13.51 1.77 -7.08
C ALA A 57 12.50 2.90 -7.36
N GLU A 58 12.33 3.30 -8.62
CA GLU A 58 11.31 4.28 -9.01
C GLU A 58 9.87 3.77 -8.79
N ALA A 59 9.63 2.46 -8.99
CA ALA A 59 8.34 1.85 -8.67
C ALA A 59 8.07 1.88 -7.15
N ALA A 60 9.07 1.52 -6.33
CA ALA A 60 8.97 1.59 -4.88
C ALA A 60 8.70 3.02 -4.40
N LYS A 61 9.45 4.01 -4.91
CA LYS A 61 9.25 5.43 -4.62
C LYS A 61 7.84 5.90 -4.98
N ALA A 62 7.32 5.49 -6.15
CA ALA A 62 5.97 5.84 -6.56
C ALA A 62 4.90 5.26 -5.63
N LEU A 63 5.04 4.00 -5.22
CA LEU A 63 4.13 3.34 -4.28
C LEU A 63 4.13 4.02 -2.90
N ILE A 64 5.32 4.35 -2.39
CA ILE A 64 5.48 5.02 -1.10
C ILE A 64 4.91 6.44 -1.16
N SER A 65 5.17 7.18 -2.24
CA SER A 65 4.58 8.51 -2.45
C SER A 65 3.04 8.47 -2.48
N ILE A 66 2.44 7.46 -3.13
CA ILE A 66 0.99 7.26 -3.11
C ILE A 66 0.49 7.01 -1.68
N LEU A 67 1.14 6.10 -0.94
CA LEU A 67 0.78 5.80 0.44
C LEU A 67 0.90 7.03 1.34
N SER A 68 2.03 7.73 1.26
CA SER A 68 2.34 8.95 2.02
C SER A 68 1.27 10.01 1.78
N THR A 69 0.91 10.28 0.52
CA THR A 69 -0.11 11.27 0.17
C THR A 69 -1.50 10.88 0.71
N VAL A 70 -1.87 9.61 0.62
CA VAL A 70 -3.17 9.12 1.14
C VAL A 70 -3.24 9.27 2.67
N VAL A 71 -2.16 8.92 3.37
CA VAL A 71 -2.09 8.95 4.83
C VAL A 71 -1.99 10.37 5.39
N ARG A 72 -1.11 11.20 4.82
CA ARG A 72 -0.82 12.55 5.31
C ARG A 72 -1.88 13.56 4.89
N ASP A 73 -2.27 13.53 3.62
CA ASP A 73 -2.98 14.66 3.01
C ASP A 73 -4.44 14.36 2.67
N ARG A 74 -4.88 13.10 2.76
CA ARG A 74 -6.22 12.68 2.33
C ARG A 74 -7.03 11.96 3.41
N ASN A 75 -6.62 12.10 4.67
CA ASN A 75 -7.42 11.67 5.82
C ASN A 75 -8.33 12.78 6.36
N HIS A 76 -9.31 13.18 5.57
CA HIS A 76 -10.34 14.15 5.93
C HIS A 76 -11.60 13.93 5.05
N ASP A 77 -12.70 14.60 5.39
CA ASP A 77 -13.90 14.61 4.54
C ASP A 77 -13.64 15.45 3.28
N ALA A 78 -13.48 14.77 2.14
CA ALA A 78 -13.12 15.37 0.86
C ALA A 78 -14.16 16.41 0.37
N TYR A 79 -15.40 16.34 0.86
CA TYR A 79 -16.48 17.23 0.44
C TYR A 79 -16.83 18.30 1.48
N GLN A 80 -16.08 18.39 2.58
CA GLN A 80 -16.36 19.32 3.68
C GLN A 80 -16.44 20.78 3.21
N ASN A 81 -15.58 21.17 2.27
CA ASN A 81 -15.47 22.53 1.74
C ASN A 81 -16.02 22.66 0.31
N SER A 82 -16.88 21.73 -0.12
CA SER A 82 -17.46 21.78 -1.47
C SER A 82 -18.32 23.04 -1.64
N THR A 83 -18.09 23.78 -2.73
CA THR A 83 -18.81 25.05 -3.01
C THR A 83 -20.06 24.84 -3.87
N TRP A 84 -20.17 23.69 -4.51
CA TRP A 84 -21.31 23.28 -5.30
C TRP A 84 -22.39 22.63 -4.41
N PRO A 85 -23.67 22.67 -4.80
CA PRO A 85 -24.79 22.21 -3.97
C PRO A 85 -24.87 20.66 -3.92
N ARG A 86 -23.85 20.03 -3.31
CA ARG A 86 -23.80 18.60 -3.09
C ARG A 86 -24.87 18.20 -2.10
N ARG A 87 -25.94 17.59 -2.58
CA ARG A 87 -26.93 16.94 -1.72
C ARG A 87 -26.31 15.63 -1.22
N ARG A 88 -25.93 15.61 0.07
CA ARG A 88 -25.45 14.38 0.72
C ARG A 88 -26.48 13.27 0.50
N PRO A 89 -26.13 12.15 -0.17
CA PRO A 89 -27.03 11.03 -0.34
C PRO A 89 -27.48 10.49 1.03
N HIS A 90 -28.75 10.08 1.14
CA HIS A 90 -29.23 9.45 2.35
C HIS A 90 -28.46 8.14 2.62
N GLY A 91 -27.94 8.00 3.84
CA GLY A 91 -27.17 6.81 4.23
C GLY A 91 -25.71 6.78 3.77
N GLU A 92 -25.17 7.91 3.26
CA GLU A 92 -23.77 7.98 2.85
C GLU A 92 -22.81 7.65 4.00
N LEU A 93 -21.89 6.72 3.75
CA LEU A 93 -20.93 6.24 4.74
C LEU A 93 -19.72 7.17 4.83
N SER A 94 -18.96 7.09 5.93
CA SER A 94 -17.71 7.85 6.09
C SER A 94 -16.67 7.47 5.02
N ILE A 95 -16.61 6.19 4.64
CA ILE A 95 -15.76 5.64 3.57
C ILE A 95 -16.08 6.18 2.16
N ASP A 96 -17.24 6.81 1.96
CA ASP A 96 -17.61 7.44 0.69
C ASP A 96 -17.17 8.91 0.63
N ARG A 97 -16.67 9.44 1.76
CA ARG A 97 -16.24 10.83 1.94
C ARG A 97 -14.78 10.99 2.33
N ASN A 98 -14.12 9.92 2.79
CA ASN A 98 -12.72 9.95 3.20
C ASN A 98 -11.91 8.90 2.41
N LEU A 99 -10.90 9.38 1.67
CA LEU A 99 -10.10 8.54 0.78
C LEU A 99 -9.21 7.57 1.57
N TYR A 100 -8.62 8.05 2.68
CA TYR A 100 -7.86 7.22 3.60
C TYR A 100 -8.73 6.10 4.18
N GLU A 101 -9.94 6.40 4.64
CA GLU A 101 -10.82 5.37 5.20
C GLU A 101 -11.19 4.31 4.17
N ARG A 102 -11.45 4.72 2.92
CA ARG A 102 -11.83 3.81 1.85
C ARG A 102 -10.71 2.84 1.46
N LEU A 103 -9.47 3.34 1.41
CA LEU A 103 -8.31 2.58 0.93
C LEU A 103 -7.62 1.79 2.05
N ILE A 104 -7.55 2.36 3.26
CA ILE A 104 -6.76 1.83 4.39
C ILE A 104 -7.65 1.54 5.60
N GLY A 105 -8.56 2.47 5.93
CA GLY A 105 -9.35 2.44 7.17
C GLY A 105 -10.37 1.29 7.27
N THR A 106 -10.67 0.59 6.18
CA THR A 106 -11.59 -0.55 6.19
C THR A 106 -10.95 -1.85 5.70
N THR A 107 -11.13 -2.91 6.46
CA THR A 107 -10.75 -4.30 6.10
C THR A 107 -11.90 -5.06 5.42
N SER A 108 -13.04 -4.40 5.18
CA SER A 108 -14.19 -5.03 4.54
C SER A 108 -13.86 -5.51 3.13
N ARG A 109 -14.52 -6.59 2.69
CA ARG A 109 -14.50 -7.06 1.29
C ARG A 109 -14.99 -6.03 0.29
N THR A 110 -15.70 -5.00 0.76
CA THR A 110 -16.16 -3.86 -0.05
C THR A 110 -15.09 -2.78 -0.23
N SER A 111 -13.96 -2.86 0.47
CA SER A 111 -12.81 -1.98 0.22
C SER A 111 -12.18 -2.34 -1.13
N PRO A 112 -11.96 -1.36 -2.03
CA PRO A 112 -11.35 -1.64 -3.33
C PRO A 112 -9.92 -2.21 -3.18
N ALA A 113 -9.23 -1.94 -2.06
CA ALA A 113 -7.87 -2.42 -1.81
C ALA A 113 -7.79 -3.70 -0.96
N GLY A 114 -8.93 -4.25 -0.52
CA GLY A 114 -8.99 -5.48 0.27
C GLY A 114 -8.13 -5.49 1.55
N GLY A 115 -7.88 -4.32 2.14
CA GLY A 115 -7.05 -4.16 3.34
C GLY A 115 -5.55 -4.41 3.15
N ASN A 116 -5.04 -4.36 1.92
CA ASN A 116 -3.61 -4.49 1.60
C ASN A 116 -3.10 -3.38 0.68
N PHE A 117 -3.75 -2.21 0.68
CA PHE A 117 -3.39 -1.08 -0.17
C PHE A 117 -1.89 -0.81 -0.11
N VAL A 118 -1.23 -0.83 -1.27
CA VAL A 118 0.22 -0.65 -1.46
C VAL A 118 1.12 -1.73 -0.83
N ILE A 119 0.79 -2.27 0.35
CA ILE A 119 1.60 -3.25 1.09
C ILE A 119 1.96 -4.45 0.22
N LYS A 120 0.99 -5.04 -0.49
CA LYS A 120 1.24 -6.20 -1.34
C LYS A 120 2.27 -5.91 -2.43
N ALA A 121 2.18 -4.74 -3.07
CA ALA A 121 3.10 -4.35 -4.14
C ALA A 121 4.51 -4.04 -3.61
N LEU A 122 4.63 -3.52 -2.38
CA LEU A 122 5.92 -3.26 -1.75
C LEU A 122 6.63 -4.54 -1.28
N GLN A 123 5.90 -5.60 -0.95
CA GLN A 123 6.49 -6.89 -0.57
C GLN A 123 7.35 -7.50 -1.69
N ASP A 124 7.02 -7.21 -2.96
CA ASP A 124 7.74 -7.72 -4.13
C ASP A 124 8.93 -6.82 -4.55
N LEU A 125 9.19 -5.74 -3.79
CA LEU A 125 10.19 -4.71 -4.09
C LEU A 125 11.24 -4.58 -2.97
N PRO A 126 12.34 -5.36 -2.99
CA PRO A 126 13.42 -5.20 -2.03
C PRO A 126 14.08 -3.82 -2.10
N GLU A 127 13.96 -3.10 -3.22
CA GLU A 127 14.42 -1.72 -3.40
C GLU A 127 13.69 -0.73 -2.47
N ALA A 128 12.52 -1.10 -1.92
CA ALA A 128 11.82 -0.29 -0.91
C ALA A 128 12.65 -0.09 0.37
N ARG A 129 13.71 -0.88 0.59
CA ARG A 129 14.66 -0.72 1.72
C ARG A 129 15.27 0.68 1.81
N HIS A 130 15.37 1.39 0.69
CA HIS A 130 15.93 2.75 0.63
C HIS A 130 14.99 3.80 1.24
N PHE A 131 13.75 3.44 1.52
CA PHE A 131 12.69 4.33 2.00
C PHE A 131 12.10 3.84 3.32
N VAL A 132 12.85 3.03 4.08
CA VAL A 132 12.40 2.47 5.36
C VAL A 132 12.04 3.55 6.37
N GLU A 133 12.83 4.62 6.46
CA GLU A 133 12.56 5.74 7.36
C GLU A 133 11.20 6.39 7.05
N GLU A 134 10.89 6.61 5.77
CA GLU A 134 9.59 7.17 5.35
C GLU A 134 8.43 6.22 5.68
N LEU A 135 8.63 4.90 5.53
CA LEU A 135 7.62 3.90 5.92
C LEU A 135 7.39 3.87 7.43
N GLU A 136 8.43 4.09 8.24
CA GLU A 136 8.32 4.18 9.70
C GLU A 136 7.56 5.42 10.14
N GLU A 137 7.84 6.57 9.51
CA GLU A 137 7.05 7.78 9.74
C GLU A 137 5.58 7.59 9.37
N ILE A 138 5.31 6.94 8.24
CA ILE A 138 3.94 6.59 7.83
C ILE A 138 3.29 5.69 8.88
N LEU A 139 3.98 4.65 9.35
CA LEU A 139 3.46 3.76 10.38
C LEU A 139 3.13 4.50 11.68
N ALA A 140 4.03 5.39 12.14
CA ALA A 140 3.81 6.19 13.34
C ALA A 140 2.61 7.14 13.21
N MET A 141 2.39 7.69 12.01
CA MET A 141 1.19 8.49 11.76
C MET A 141 -0.07 7.62 11.79
N LEU A 142 -0.06 6.40 11.23
CA LEU A 142 -1.23 5.49 11.25
C LEU A 142 -1.75 5.20 12.68
N ASP A 143 -0.92 5.39 13.71
CA ASP A 143 -1.30 5.28 15.12
C ASP A 143 -2.00 6.53 15.68
N THR A 144 -1.84 7.69 15.05
CA THR A 144 -2.19 9.01 15.61
C THR A 144 -3.20 9.81 14.79
N ILE A 145 -3.82 9.26 13.74
CA ILE A 145 -4.60 10.06 12.78
C ILE A 145 -6.03 10.42 13.23
N GLY A 146 -6.45 11.65 12.91
CA GLY A 146 -7.63 12.34 13.41
C GLY A 146 -9.00 11.70 13.15
N TRP A 147 -9.22 10.94 12.06
CA TRP A 147 -10.48 10.20 11.84
C TRP A 147 -10.42 8.75 12.36
N GLY A 148 -9.31 8.35 12.96
CA GLY A 148 -9.14 7.05 13.59
C GLY A 148 -7.86 6.35 13.12
N PRO A 149 -7.28 5.50 13.99
CA PRO A 149 -6.09 4.74 13.65
C PRO A 149 -6.40 3.73 12.54
N ALA A 150 -5.39 3.38 11.76
CA ALA A 150 -5.54 2.32 10.77
C ALA A 150 -5.91 0.98 11.45
N PRO A 151 -6.65 0.09 10.77
CA PRO A 151 -6.93 -1.25 11.28
C PRO A 151 -5.65 -1.93 11.74
N GLN A 152 -5.69 -2.56 12.92
CA GLN A 152 -4.52 -3.20 13.52
C GLN A 152 -3.84 -4.18 12.56
N ALA A 153 -4.62 -4.98 11.83
CA ALA A 153 -4.11 -5.89 10.82
C ALA A 153 -3.34 -5.20 9.68
N TYR A 154 -3.68 -3.96 9.31
CA TYR A 154 -2.93 -3.19 8.31
C TYR A 154 -1.60 -2.70 8.88
N ARG A 155 -1.61 -2.18 10.13
CA ARG A 155 -0.40 -1.72 10.83
C ARG A 155 0.60 -2.86 11.05
N GLU A 156 0.12 -4.02 11.50
CA GLU A 156 0.96 -5.21 11.70
C GLU A 156 1.63 -5.66 10.41
N LYS A 157 0.90 -5.66 9.27
CA LYS A 157 1.46 -6.00 7.97
C LYS A 157 2.52 -4.99 7.51
N LEU A 158 2.28 -3.70 7.72
CA LEU A 158 3.25 -2.65 7.38
C LEU A 158 4.51 -2.76 8.27
N GLY A 159 4.35 -2.99 9.58
CA GLY A 159 5.46 -3.22 10.51
C GLY A 159 6.27 -4.47 10.19
N ALA A 160 5.61 -5.56 9.77
CA ALA A 160 6.27 -6.77 9.30
C ALA A 160 7.09 -6.52 8.01
N LEU A 161 6.53 -5.76 7.06
CA LEU A 161 7.23 -5.36 5.84
C LEU A 161 8.48 -4.51 6.17
N ILE A 162 8.35 -3.52 7.05
CA ILE A 162 9.49 -2.68 7.49
C ILE A 162 10.57 -3.55 8.13
N SER A 163 10.19 -4.48 9.02
CA SER A 163 11.12 -5.40 9.67
C SER A 163 11.84 -6.30 8.67
N GLN A 164 11.14 -6.78 7.64
CA GLN A 164 11.72 -7.57 6.56
C GLN A 164 12.72 -6.75 5.73
N LEU A 165 12.39 -5.50 5.38
CA LEU A 165 13.27 -4.61 4.62
C LEU A 165 14.54 -4.24 5.41
N LYS A 166 14.44 -4.07 6.74
CA LYS A 166 15.59 -3.88 7.64
C LYS A 166 16.43 -5.15 7.79
N GLY A 167 15.77 -6.29 7.96
CA GLY A 167 16.40 -7.59 8.17
C GLY A 167 17.06 -8.21 6.94
N SER A 168 16.73 -7.75 5.72
CA SER A 168 17.35 -8.24 4.48
C SER A 168 18.84 -7.91 4.32
N GLY A 169 19.46 -7.25 5.31
CA GLY A 169 20.91 -7.14 5.47
C GLY A 169 21.57 -8.33 6.19
N LEU A 170 20.79 -9.29 6.71
CA LEU A 170 21.29 -10.53 7.28
C LEU A 170 21.06 -11.67 6.28
N SER A 171 22.15 -11.98 5.58
CA SER A 171 22.43 -13.26 4.92
C SER A 171 21.58 -14.42 5.46
N MET A 172 20.64 -14.92 4.65
CA MET A 172 20.15 -16.29 4.78
C MET A 172 21.25 -17.25 4.31
N SER A 173 22.37 -17.25 5.03
CA SER A 173 23.36 -18.33 5.04
C SER A 173 23.04 -19.24 6.22
N SER A 174 21.97 -20.02 6.08
CA SER A 174 21.57 -21.07 7.02
C SER A 174 20.85 -22.15 6.22
N GLY A 175 21.35 -23.36 6.03
CA GLY A 175 22.59 -23.96 6.46
C GLY A 175 22.75 -25.26 5.67
N LYS A 176 23.99 -25.56 5.28
CA LYS A 176 24.39 -26.88 4.81
C LYS A 176 23.91 -27.92 5.83
N ARG A 177 23.04 -28.83 5.40
CA ARG A 177 22.74 -30.05 6.15
C ARG A 177 24.06 -30.79 6.38
N PRO A 178 24.47 -31.10 7.62
CA PRO A 178 25.53 -32.06 7.83
C PRO A 178 25.01 -33.43 7.39
N ALA A 179 25.74 -34.05 6.45
CA ALA A 179 25.56 -35.43 6.06
C ALA A 179 25.89 -36.31 7.27
N GLY A 180 24.87 -36.87 7.91
CA GLY A 180 25.02 -37.92 8.91
C GLY A 180 25.46 -39.21 8.23
N SER A 181 26.77 -39.38 8.09
CA SER A 181 27.42 -40.67 7.88
C SER A 181 27.43 -41.43 9.20
N LEU A 182 26.64 -42.50 9.32
CA LEU A 182 26.89 -43.57 10.28
C LEU A 182 26.61 -44.93 9.64
N ASP A 183 27.68 -45.43 9.02
CA ASP A 183 28.25 -46.76 9.20
C ASP A 183 27.34 -47.98 9.41
N ARG A 184 27.43 -48.86 8.41
CA ARG A 184 27.12 -50.29 8.49
C ARG A 184 27.95 -50.93 9.59
N LYS A 185 27.32 -51.65 10.51
CA LYS A 185 27.98 -52.74 11.22
C LYS A 185 27.16 -54.02 11.17
N VAL A 186 27.52 -54.83 10.18
CA VAL A 186 27.27 -56.27 10.14
C VAL A 186 28.08 -56.91 11.27
N LYS A 187 27.47 -57.75 12.12
CA LYS A 187 28.22 -58.85 12.75
C LYS A 187 27.34 -60.07 13.01
N ARG A 188 27.85 -61.16 12.47
CA ARG A 188 27.38 -62.53 12.39
C ARG A 188 27.83 -63.33 13.63
N MET A 189 27.06 -64.37 13.96
CA MET A 189 27.40 -65.59 14.75
C MET A 189 27.74 -65.44 16.25
N LYS A 190 27.00 -66.19 17.08
CA LYS A 190 27.39 -67.55 17.46
C LYS A 190 26.15 -68.38 17.80
#